data_AF-A0A1I8MGF3-F1
#
_entry.id   AF-A0A1I8MGF3-F1
#
_cell.length_a   1.000
_cell.length_b   1.000
_cell.length_c   1.000
_cell.angle_alpha   90.00
_cell.angle_beta   90.00
_cell.angle_gamma   90.00
#
_symmetry.space_group_name_H-M   'P 1'
#
loop_
_entity.id
_entity.type
_entity.pdbx_description
1 polymer ?
#
loop_
_entity_poly.entity_id
_entity_poly.type
_entity_poly.pdbx_seq_one_letter_code
_entity_poly.pdbx_strand_id
1 'polypeptide(L)'
;MNIHQEIEDMAKKCCVCQENGVSLRQVFPAWPDAEQPWEEIPFDFAVDSYSKFPFIRPVSAANTTSTIAALQSIFAIAGLPRTIVNDNGTRFTSMEFNRFCEANAEHLTTAPFHPA
;
A
#
# COMPACT_ATOMS: atom_id res chain seq x y z
N MET A 1 35.68 31.08 -13.78
CA MET A 1 34.26 31.36 -14.02
C MET A 1 33.70 30.13 -14.71
N ASN A 2 32.91 29.33 -13.99
CA ASN A 2 32.33 28.10 -14.55
C ASN A 2 30.83 28.34 -14.72
N ILE A 3 30.48 28.84 -15.90
CA ILE A 3 29.12 29.28 -16.25
C ILE A 3 28.11 28.14 -16.06
N HIS A 4 28.50 26.88 -16.29
CA HIS A 4 27.62 25.74 -16.05
C HIS A 4 27.27 25.60 -14.56
N GLN A 5 28.24 25.75 -13.68
CA GLN A 5 28.00 25.67 -12.23
C GLN A 5 27.09 26.81 -11.76
N GLU A 6 27.27 28.02 -12.30
CA GLU A 6 26.46 29.18 -11.93
C GLU A 6 25.01 29.04 -12.40
N ILE A 7 24.77 28.47 -13.58
CA ILE A 7 23.43 28.16 -14.09
C ILE A 7 22.77 27.08 -13.23
N GLU A 8 23.49 26.00 -12.89
CA GLU A 8 22.97 24.96 -12.00
C GLU A 8 22.61 25.51 -10.61
N ASP A 9 23.48 26.33 -10.03
CA ASP A 9 23.28 26.88 -8.70
C ASP A 9 22.09 27.85 -8.67
N MET A 10 21.90 28.61 -9.75
CA MET A 10 20.72 29.47 -9.92
C MET A 10 19.43 28.64 -10.01
N ALA A 11 19.43 27.56 -10.81
CA ALA A 11 18.27 26.68 -10.95
C ALA A 11 17.94 25.94 -9.64
N LYS A 12 18.96 25.51 -8.88
CA LYS A 12 18.83 24.87 -7.55
C LYS A 12 18.25 25.80 -6.50
N LYS A 13 18.53 27.11 -6.58
CA LYS A 13 18.06 28.12 -5.61
C LYS A 13 16.72 28.74 -5.98
N CYS A 14 16.23 28.57 -7.21
CA CYS A 14 14.97 29.14 -7.67
C CYS A 14 13.78 28.26 -7.25
N CYS A 15 12.91 28.75 -6.37
CA CYS A 15 11.72 28.01 -5.90
C CYS A 15 10.79 27.58 -7.05
N VAL A 16 10.52 28.47 -8.01
CA VAL A 16 9.65 28.17 -9.17
C VAL A 16 10.24 27.03 -10.01
N CYS A 17 11.56 27.01 -10.20
CA CYS A 17 12.24 25.93 -10.92
C CYS A 17 12.24 24.61 -10.14
N GLN A 18 12.33 24.67 -8.80
CA GLN A 18 12.27 23.47 -7.95
C GLN A 18 10.86 22.86 -7.94
N GLU A 19 9.82 23.69 -7.90
CA GLU A 19 8.42 23.25 -7.88
C GLU A 19 7.95 22.67 -9.23
N ASN A 20 8.44 23.23 -10.34
CA ASN A 20 8.02 22.84 -11.69
C ASN A 20 9.05 21.99 -12.44
N GLY A 21 10.19 21.69 -11.79
CA GLY A 21 11.24 20.86 -12.35
C GLY A 21 10.76 19.41 -12.54
N VAL A 22 11.40 18.69 -13.46
CA VAL A 22 11.14 17.25 -13.61
C VAL A 22 11.66 16.56 -12.37
N SER A 23 10.77 15.95 -11.59
CA SER A 23 11.15 15.11 -10.45
C SER A 23 12.07 13.99 -10.95
N LEU A 24 13.26 13.89 -10.37
CA LEU A 24 14.13 12.74 -10.60
C LEU A 24 13.38 11.50 -10.11
N ARG A 25 13.35 10.45 -10.94
CA ARG A 25 12.67 9.19 -10.62
C ARG A 25 13.23 8.68 -9.29
N GLN A 26 12.43 8.73 -8.23
CA GLN A 26 12.84 8.21 -6.94
C GLN A 26 12.99 6.70 -7.05
N VAL A 27 14.17 6.19 -6.70
CA VAL A 27 14.42 4.75 -6.58
C VAL A 27 13.95 4.37 -5.19
N PHE A 28 12.82 3.67 -5.11
CA PHE A 28 12.32 3.13 -3.86
C PHE A 28 13.01 1.78 -3.59
N PRO A 29 13.37 1.49 -2.33
CA PRO A 29 13.75 0.14 -1.96
C PRO A 29 12.58 -0.81 -2.25
N ALA A 30 12.90 -2.00 -2.76
CA ALA A 30 11.90 -3.06 -2.89
C ALA A 30 11.34 -3.41 -1.50
N TRP A 31 10.06 -3.76 -1.45
CA TRP A 31 9.49 -4.36 -0.26
C TRP A 31 10.21 -5.68 0.03
N PRO A 32 10.47 -6.01 1.32
CA PRO A 32 11.04 -7.30 1.68
C PRO A 32 10.13 -8.44 1.19
N ASP A 33 10.73 -9.55 0.76
CA ASP A 33 9.98 -10.74 0.38
C ASP A 33 9.39 -11.41 1.64
N ALA A 34 8.17 -11.94 1.52
CA ALA A 34 7.59 -12.79 2.55
C ALA A 34 8.35 -14.12 2.62
N GLU A 35 8.72 -14.56 3.83
CA GLU A 35 9.49 -15.79 4.04
C GLU A 35 8.59 -17.01 4.28
N GLN A 36 7.32 -16.81 4.65
CA GLN A 36 6.36 -17.87 4.95
C GLN A 36 4.95 -17.59 4.41
N PRO A 37 4.16 -18.64 4.07
CA PRO A 37 2.74 -18.50 3.83
C PRO A 37 2.07 -17.70 4.94
N TRP A 38 1.18 -16.77 4.59
CA TRP A 38 0.36 -15.97 5.53
C TRP A 38 1.06 -14.82 6.25
N GLU A 39 2.23 -14.41 5.77
CA GLU A 39 2.98 -13.32 6.39
C GLU A 39 2.42 -11.94 6.05
N GLU A 40 2.08 -11.71 4.78
CA GLU A 40 1.55 -10.43 4.28
C GLU A 40 0.48 -10.66 3.20
N ILE A 41 -0.50 -9.77 3.10
CA ILE A 41 -1.52 -9.83 2.03
C ILE A 41 -1.69 -8.42 1.42
N PRO A 42 -1.17 -8.12 0.22
CA PRO A 42 -1.41 -6.86 -0.49
C PRO A 42 -2.80 -6.89 -1.12
N PHE A 43 -3.65 -5.86 -0.95
CA PHE A 43 -5.03 -5.90 -1.46
C PHE A 43 -5.47 -4.70 -2.33
N ASP A 44 -5.72 -5.00 -3.61
CA ASP A 44 -7.04 -4.84 -4.28
C ASP A 44 -7.72 -6.22 -4.54
N PHE A 45 -7.01 -7.31 -4.21
CA PHE A 45 -7.39 -8.74 -4.17
C PHE A 45 -6.64 -9.37 -2.98
N ALA A 46 -7.18 -10.35 -2.25
CA ALA A 46 -6.48 -10.87 -1.06
C ALA A 46 -5.43 -11.83 -1.56
N VAL A 47 -4.22 -11.36 -1.80
CA VAL A 47 -3.12 -12.19 -2.31
C VAL A 47 -2.23 -12.57 -1.16
N ASP A 48 -2.03 -13.85 -0.89
CA ASP A 48 -0.99 -14.27 0.04
C ASP A 48 0.39 -13.90 -0.52
N SER A 49 1.15 -13.05 0.18
CA SER A 49 2.44 -12.52 -0.29
C SER A 49 3.49 -13.60 -0.51
N TYR A 50 3.39 -14.77 0.14
CA TYR A 50 4.36 -15.83 -0.04
C TYR A 50 4.05 -16.72 -1.24
N SER A 51 2.86 -17.33 -1.26
CA SER A 51 2.46 -18.23 -2.36
C SER A 51 2.05 -17.47 -3.62
N LYS A 52 1.85 -16.15 -3.51
CA LYS A 52 1.25 -15.30 -4.53
C LYS A 52 -0.15 -15.79 -4.95
N PHE A 53 -0.83 -16.57 -4.09
CA PHE A 53 -2.14 -17.12 -4.38
C PHE A 53 -3.24 -16.07 -4.16
N PRO A 54 -4.09 -15.80 -5.17
CA PRO A 54 -5.17 -14.83 -5.05
C PRO A 54 -6.44 -15.45 -4.46
N PHE A 55 -6.95 -14.86 -3.39
CA PHE A 55 -8.28 -15.09 -2.85
C PHE A 55 -9.26 -14.07 -3.41
N ILE A 56 -10.24 -14.56 -4.18
CA ILE A 56 -11.24 -13.73 -4.87
C ILE A 56 -12.62 -14.03 -4.29
N ARG A 57 -13.32 -12.98 -3.85
CA ARG A 57 -14.70 -13.04 -3.36
C ARG A 57 -15.53 -11.93 -4.04
N PRO A 58 -16.60 -12.27 -4.77
CA PRO A 58 -17.53 -11.26 -5.28
C PRO A 58 -18.19 -10.50 -4.12
N VAL A 59 -18.22 -9.18 -4.20
CA VAL A 59 -18.92 -8.31 -3.23
C VAL A 59 -20.00 -7.51 -3.96
N SER A 60 -21.12 -7.27 -3.29
CA SER A 60 -22.24 -6.50 -3.84
C SER A 60 -21.97 -4.99 -3.89
N ALA A 61 -21.03 -4.51 -3.07
CA ALA A 61 -20.59 -3.12 -3.02
C ALA A 61 -19.14 -2.99 -2.56
N ALA A 62 -18.43 -1.99 -3.07
CA ALA A 62 -17.06 -1.66 -2.69
C ALA A 62 -17.02 -0.77 -1.43
N ASN A 63 -17.61 -1.24 -0.32
CA ASN A 63 -17.62 -0.55 0.97
C ASN A 63 -16.96 -1.39 2.07
N THR A 64 -16.68 -0.76 3.21
CA THR A 64 -15.99 -1.40 4.34
C THR A 64 -16.69 -2.68 4.80
N THR A 65 -17.99 -2.63 5.07
CA THR A 65 -18.74 -3.75 5.62
C THR A 65 -18.69 -4.97 4.69
N SER A 66 -18.83 -4.76 3.38
CA SER A 66 -18.75 -5.84 2.38
C SER A 66 -17.33 -6.40 2.27
N THR A 67 -16.33 -5.54 2.43
CA THR A 67 -14.91 -5.93 2.46
C THR A 67 -14.60 -6.81 3.67
N ILE A 68 -15.04 -6.41 4.87
CA ILE A 68 -14.85 -7.19 6.10
C ILE A 68 -15.50 -8.57 5.96
N ALA A 69 -16.74 -8.64 5.47
CA ALA A 69 -17.44 -9.91 5.27
C ALA A 69 -16.70 -10.85 4.28
N ALA A 70 -16.11 -10.28 3.23
CA ALA A 70 -15.29 -11.03 2.29
C ALA A 70 -14.00 -11.55 2.95
N LEU A 71 -13.28 -10.72 3.71
CA LEU A 71 -12.07 -11.12 4.42
C LEU A 71 -12.35 -12.19 5.47
N GLN A 72 -13.42 -12.06 6.27
CA GLN A 72 -13.85 -13.10 7.21
C GLN A 72 -14.08 -14.45 6.52
N SER A 73 -14.71 -14.43 5.34
CA SER A 73 -14.95 -15.65 4.57
C SER A 73 -13.65 -16.29 4.06
N ILE A 74 -12.67 -15.47 3.69
CA ILE A 74 -11.34 -15.94 3.27
C ILE A 74 -10.59 -16.52 4.46
N PHE A 75 -10.56 -15.80 5.58
CA PHE A 75 -9.85 -16.23 6.79
C PHE A 75 -10.44 -17.50 7.39
N ALA A 76 -11.74 -17.73 7.24
CA ALA A 76 -12.37 -18.99 7.66
C ALA A 76 -11.86 -20.21 6.88
N ILE A 77 -11.42 -20.03 5.63
CA ILE A 77 -10.89 -21.12 4.79
C ILE A 77 -9.38 -21.28 5.03
N ALA A 78 -8.70 -20.16 5.20
CA ALA A 78 -7.28 -20.09 4.95
C ALA A 78 -6.45 -19.76 6.21
N GLY A 79 -7.12 -19.30 7.27
CA GLY A 79 -6.51 -18.84 8.52
C GLY A 79 -6.45 -17.33 8.64
N LEU A 80 -6.10 -16.86 9.83
CA LEU A 80 -5.85 -15.44 10.08
C LEU A 80 -4.41 -15.08 9.64
N PRO A 81 -4.23 -13.99 8.86
CA PRO A 81 -2.89 -13.51 8.54
C PRO A 81 -2.25 -12.81 9.75
N ARG A 82 -0.92 -12.71 9.73
CA ARG A 82 -0.19 -11.88 10.71
C ARG A 82 -0.43 -10.38 10.44
N THR A 83 -0.31 -10.00 9.17
CA THR A 83 -0.35 -8.60 8.75
C THR A 83 -1.21 -8.45 7.49
N ILE A 84 -2.02 -7.40 7.47
CA ILE A 84 -2.86 -6.96 6.35
C ILE A 84 -2.28 -5.64 5.83
N VAL A 85 -1.95 -5.59 4.53
CA VAL A 85 -1.32 -4.42 3.89
C VAL A 85 -2.23 -3.87 2.81
N ASN A 86 -2.71 -2.63 3.00
CA ASN A 86 -3.69 -2.01 2.12
C ASN A 86 -3.24 -0.62 1.66
N ASP A 87 -3.89 -0.10 0.62
CA ASP A 87 -3.74 1.32 0.28
C ASP A 87 -4.48 2.22 1.29
N ASN A 88 -4.33 3.53 1.13
CA ASN A 88 -5.04 4.53 1.96
C ASN A 88 -6.50 4.74 1.51
N GLY A 89 -7.12 3.75 0.87
CA GLY A 89 -8.50 3.79 0.44
C GLY A 89 -9.46 3.92 1.63
N THR A 90 -10.53 4.69 1.47
CA THR A 90 -11.48 5.02 2.55
C THR A 90 -12.10 3.79 3.22
N ARG A 91 -12.27 2.69 2.48
CA ARG A 91 -12.73 1.40 3.01
C ARG A 91 -11.77 0.80 4.04
N PHE A 92 -10.47 0.99 3.87
CA PHE A 92 -9.42 0.44 4.73
C PHE A 92 -9.02 1.39 5.87
N THR A 93 -9.19 2.70 5.69
CA THR A 93 -8.92 3.69 6.75
C THR A 93 -10.13 4.00 7.64
N SER A 94 -11.26 3.32 7.42
CA SER A 94 -12.48 3.51 8.19
C SER A 94 -12.35 2.96 9.62
N MET A 95 -13.07 3.56 10.58
CA MET A 95 -13.09 3.11 11.98
C MET A 95 -13.54 1.65 12.12
N GLU A 96 -14.51 1.22 11.30
CA GLU A 96 -15.00 -0.16 11.31
C GLU A 96 -13.92 -1.15 10.84
N PHE A 97 -13.14 -0.80 9.81
CA PHE A 97 -12.04 -1.64 9.33
C PHE A 97 -10.90 -1.71 10.36
N ASN A 98 -10.51 -0.59 10.95
CA ASN A 98 -9.47 -0.57 11.97
C ASN A 98 -9.83 -1.46 13.17
N ARG A 99 -11.07 -1.42 13.65
CA ARG A 99 -11.55 -2.32 14.72
C ARG A 99 -11.52 -3.78 14.30
N PHE A 100 -11.84 -4.09 13.05
CA PHE A 100 -11.72 -5.44 12.52
C PHE A 100 -10.27 -5.92 12.54
N CYS A 101 -9.32 -5.10 12.08
CA CYS A 101 -7.90 -5.43 12.12
C CYS A 101 -7.39 -5.59 13.56
N GLU A 102 -7.66 -4.64 14.47
CA GLU A 102 -7.25 -4.73 15.88
C GLU A 102 -7.61 -6.07 16.55
N ALA A 103 -8.70 -6.71 16.12
CA ALA A 103 -9.14 -8.00 16.63
C ALA A 103 -8.53 -9.22 15.91
N ASN A 104 -7.95 -9.05 14.72
CA ASN A 104 -7.63 -10.16 13.82
C ASN A 104 -6.20 -10.15 13.23
N ALA A 105 -5.59 -8.98 12.97
CA ALA A 105 -4.28 -8.84 12.32
C ALA A 105 -3.70 -7.42 12.46
N GLU A 106 -2.37 -7.29 12.33
CA GLU A 106 -1.74 -5.97 12.21
C GLU A 106 -2.15 -5.30 10.88
N HIS A 107 -2.45 -3.99 10.89
CA HIS A 107 -2.82 -3.25 9.69
C HIS A 107 -1.77 -2.21 9.34
N LEU A 108 -1.21 -2.33 8.13
CA LEU A 108 -0.27 -1.39 7.55
C LEU A 108 -0.84 -0.75 6.29
N THR A 109 -0.52 0.53 6.05
CA THR A 109 -0.89 1.20 4.81
C THR A 109 0.33 1.56 3.96
N THR A 110 0.17 1.48 2.64
CA THR A 110 1.21 1.89 1.69
C THR A 110 1.36 3.41 1.64
N ALA A 111 2.44 3.90 1.03
CA ALA A 111 2.65 5.33 0.85
C ALA A 111 1.54 5.95 -0.04
N PRO A 112 1.01 7.14 0.30
CA PRO A 112 -0.01 7.81 -0.51
C PRO A 112 0.46 8.02 -1.95
N PHE A 113 -0.41 7.77 -2.94
CA PHE A 113 -0.12 7.93 -4.38
C PHE A 113 1.03 7.08 -4.94
N HIS A 114 1.43 6.04 -4.21
CA HIS A 114 2.40 5.05 -4.65
C HIS A 114 1.77 3.67 -4.64
N PRO A 115 1.04 3.29 -5.72
CA PRO A 115 0.58 1.92 -5.87
C PRO A 115 1.81 0.99 -5.89
N ALA A 116 1.79 -0.01 -5.02
CA ALA A 116 2.81 -1.05 -4.93
C ALA A 116 2.76 -1.98 -6.15
#